data_AF-A0A317ZG88-F1
#
_entry.id   AF-A0A317ZG88-F1
#
_cell.length_a   1.000
_cell.length_b   1.000
_cell.length_c   1.000
_cell.angle_alpha   90.00
_cell.angle_beta   90.00
_cell.angle_gamma   90.00
#
_symmetry.space_group_name_H-M   'P 1'
#
loop_
_entity.id
_entity.type
_entity.pdbx_description
1 polymer ?
#
loop_
_entity_poly.entity_id
_entity_poly.type
_entity_poly.pdbx_seq_one_letter_code
_entity_poly.pdbx_strand_id
1 'polypeptide(L)'
;RQTVRSIQALDIPQSVSMEAVTAMYGRFLKTLNGRLVNGIYDGQQFTIVLMPFKIPLIQMRHHSSSDLTQRVILNITGGWLAQQSGHTARMEFRRLEGDTTTCLIALHDFVPRLPWGVYRLTQAPMHRFVSYLFRQY
;
A
#
# COMPACT_ATOMS: atom_id res chain seq x y z
N ARG A 1 16.55 -14.41 -8.98
CA ARG A 1 15.89 -13.09 -9.12
C ARG A 1 15.44 -12.65 -7.73
N GLN A 2 15.78 -11.44 -7.27
CA GLN A 2 15.43 -10.97 -5.93
C GLN A 2 14.01 -10.38 -5.94
N THR A 3 13.06 -11.06 -5.30
CA THR A 3 11.74 -10.49 -4.95
C THR A 3 11.84 -9.79 -3.60
N VAL A 4 11.14 -8.66 -3.44
CA VAL A 4 11.08 -7.96 -2.16
C VAL A 4 9.83 -8.42 -1.41
N ARG A 5 10.02 -8.77 -0.14
CA ARG A 5 8.94 -8.98 0.82
C ARG A 5 9.12 -7.97 1.95
N SER A 6 8.11 -7.16 2.20
CA SER A 6 8.11 -6.21 3.32
C SER A 6 6.83 -6.38 4.11
N ILE A 7 6.95 -6.59 5.41
CA ILE A 7 5.82 -6.74 6.33
C ILE A 7 6.02 -5.72 7.43
N GLN A 8 4.97 -4.98 7.76
CA GLN A 8 4.99 -3.98 8.81
C GLN A 8 3.73 -4.11 9.66
N ALA A 9 3.89 -3.92 10.96
CA ALA A 9 2.80 -3.91 11.92
C ALA A 9 2.56 -2.48 12.38
N LEU A 10 1.30 -2.14 12.62
CA LEU A 10 0.87 -0.84 13.12
C LEU A 10 -0.44 -0.98 13.90
N ASP A 11 -0.62 -0.14 14.90
CA ASP A 11 -1.85 -0.14 15.68
C ASP A 11 -2.89 0.78 15.06
N ILE A 12 -4.11 0.28 14.94
CA ILE A 12 -5.30 0.99 14.49
C ILE A 12 -6.45 0.73 15.46
N PRO A 13 -7.36 1.71 15.64
CA PRO A 13 -8.57 1.47 16.43
C PRO A 13 -9.38 0.30 15.85
N GLN A 14 -10.03 -0.49 16.71
CA GLN A 14 -10.87 -1.62 16.30
C GLN A 14 -12.03 -1.21 15.39
N SER A 15 -12.54 0.02 15.54
CA SER A 15 -13.62 0.59 14.72
C SER A 15 -13.24 0.88 13.26
N VAL A 16 -11.94 0.82 12.92
CA VAL A 16 -11.44 1.18 11.59
C VAL A 16 -11.37 -0.07 10.69
N SER A 17 -12.04 -0.03 9.54
CA SER A 17 -12.00 -1.10 8.55
C SER A 17 -10.67 -1.13 7.78
N MET A 18 -10.28 -2.30 7.25
CA MET A 18 -9.08 -2.41 6.40
C MET A 18 -9.20 -1.61 5.10
N GLU A 19 -10.41 -1.39 4.60
CA GLU A 19 -10.66 -0.46 3.50
C GLU A 19 -10.32 0.98 3.88
N ALA A 20 -10.73 1.43 5.07
CA ALA A 20 -10.37 2.75 5.58
C ALA A 20 -8.85 2.90 5.74
N VAL A 21 -8.17 1.86 6.23
CA VAL A 21 -6.69 1.81 6.28
C VAL A 21 -6.07 1.93 4.90
N THR A 22 -6.62 1.20 3.92
CA THR A 22 -6.19 1.26 2.51
C THR A 22 -6.33 2.68 1.96
N ALA A 23 -7.47 3.34 2.18
CA ALA A 23 -7.69 4.72 1.77
C ALA A 23 -6.75 5.72 2.49
N MET A 24 -6.53 5.53 3.80
CA MET A 24 -5.58 6.32 4.58
C MET A 24 -4.15 6.18 4.06
N TYR A 25 -3.75 4.98 3.66
CA TYR A 25 -2.44 4.73 3.05
C TYR A 25 -2.26 5.55 1.77
N GLY A 26 -3.27 5.61 0.90
CA GLY A 26 -3.23 6.44 -0.31
C GLY A 26 -3.06 7.94 -0.01
N ARG A 27 -3.80 8.45 0.98
CA ARG A 27 -3.67 9.84 1.45
C ARG A 27 -2.29 10.12 2.05
N PHE A 28 -1.78 9.18 2.83
CA PHE A 28 -0.45 9.29 3.40
C PHE A 28 0.63 9.41 2.33
N LEU A 29 0.55 8.64 1.24
CA LEU A 29 1.52 8.73 0.15
C LEU A 29 1.65 10.15 -0.41
N LYS A 30 0.54 10.91 -0.46
CA LYS A 30 0.51 12.32 -0.88
C LYS A 30 1.34 13.23 0.02
N THR A 31 1.49 12.89 1.30
CA THR A 31 2.25 13.70 2.28
C THR A 31 3.76 13.53 2.17
N LEU A 32 4.24 12.60 1.35
CA LEU A 32 5.65 12.24 1.28
C LEU A 32 6.48 13.19 0.42
N ASN A 33 7.67 13.52 0.92
CA ASN A 33 8.81 14.14 0.23
C ASN A 33 8.43 15.09 -0.92
N GLY A 34 7.59 16.08 -0.63
CA GLY A 34 7.21 17.12 -1.60
C GLY A 34 6.05 16.78 -2.53
N ARG A 35 5.17 15.83 -2.16
CA ARG A 35 3.96 15.45 -2.92
C ARG A 35 4.27 14.82 -4.29
N LEU A 36 5.46 14.21 -4.42
CA LEU A 36 5.92 13.55 -5.65
C LEU A 36 5.08 12.32 -6.00
N VAL A 37 4.49 11.66 -5.01
CA VAL A 37 3.69 10.45 -5.19
C VAL A 37 2.30 10.68 -4.61
N ASN A 38 1.26 10.16 -5.27
CA ASN A 38 -0.10 10.22 -4.77
C ASN A 38 -0.76 8.84 -4.91
N GLY A 39 -1.45 8.38 -3.86
CA GLY A 39 -2.28 7.19 -3.92
C GLY A 39 -3.73 7.59 -4.16
N ILE A 40 -4.32 7.04 -5.22
CA ILE A 40 -5.72 7.25 -5.59
C ILE A 40 -6.44 5.92 -5.37
N TYR A 41 -7.44 5.92 -4.51
CA TYR A 41 -8.26 4.75 -4.21
C TYR A 41 -9.73 5.09 -4.44
N ASP A 42 -10.44 4.25 -5.18
CA ASP A 42 -11.85 4.44 -5.56
C ASP A 42 -12.79 3.36 -4.98
N GLY A 43 -12.30 2.49 -4.10
CA GLY A 43 -13.03 1.35 -3.54
C GLY A 43 -12.80 0.02 -4.28
N GLN A 44 -12.34 0.04 -5.53
CA GLN A 44 -12.01 -1.18 -6.28
C GLN A 44 -10.56 -1.20 -6.79
N GLN A 45 -10.06 -0.05 -7.20
CA GLN A 45 -8.74 0.14 -7.76
C GLN A 45 -7.94 1.08 -6.88
N PHE A 46 -6.66 0.75 -6.74
CA PHE A 46 -5.69 1.59 -6.08
C PHE A 46 -4.56 1.88 -7.05
N THR A 47 -4.33 3.15 -7.36
CA THR A 47 -3.24 3.56 -8.25
C THR A 47 -2.29 4.50 -7.53
N ILE A 48 -1.01 4.15 -7.55
CA ILE A 48 0.08 5.04 -7.17
C ILE A 48 0.51 5.79 -8.41
N VAL A 49 0.39 7.12 -8.39
CA VAL A 49 0.80 8.00 -9.49
C VAL A 49 1.99 8.87 -9.10
N LEU A 50 2.87 9.13 -10.06
CA LEU A 50 3.94 10.13 -9.95
C LEU A 50 3.41 11.50 -10.38
N MET A 51 3.62 12.49 -9.54
CA MET A 51 3.26 13.89 -9.78
C MET A 51 4.47 14.68 -10.33
N PRO A 52 4.24 15.78 -11.08
CA PRO A 52 2.94 16.36 -11.45
C PRO A 52 2.26 15.71 -12.66
N PHE A 53 2.98 14.91 -13.44
CA PHE A 53 2.53 14.37 -14.72
C PHE A 53 1.48 13.23 -14.63
N LYS A 54 1.10 12.84 -13.41
CA LYS A 54 0.13 11.75 -13.11
C LYS A 54 0.48 10.42 -13.77
N ILE A 55 1.76 10.10 -13.87
CA ILE A 55 2.23 8.85 -14.49
C ILE A 55 1.85 7.67 -13.57
N PRO A 56 1.07 6.68 -14.03
CA PRO A 56 0.69 5.54 -13.21
C PRO A 56 1.90 4.64 -12.98
N LEU A 57 2.43 4.65 -11.76
CA LEU A 57 3.59 3.87 -11.37
C LEU A 57 3.21 2.43 -11.06
N ILE A 58 2.17 2.25 -10.23
CA ILE A 58 1.67 0.95 -9.78
C ILE A 58 0.15 1.03 -9.80
N GLN A 59 -0.49 0.12 -10.52
CA GLN A 59 -1.92 -0.06 -10.57
C GLN A 59 -2.26 -1.37 -9.87
N MET A 60 -3.25 -1.31 -8.99
CA MET A 60 -3.70 -2.45 -8.22
C MET A 60 -5.21 -2.55 -8.22
N ARG A 61 -5.71 -3.77 -8.04
CA ARG A 61 -7.14 -4.06 -7.98
C ARG A 61 -7.46 -5.00 -6.83
N HIS A 62 -8.63 -4.83 -6.22
CA HIS A 62 -9.13 -5.76 -5.23
C HIS A 62 -9.12 -7.20 -5.73
N HIS A 63 -8.61 -8.09 -4.89
CA HIS A 63 -8.82 -9.52 -5.06
C HIS A 63 -10.20 -9.91 -4.55
N SER A 64 -10.83 -10.92 -5.15
CA SER A 64 -12.16 -11.40 -4.78
C SER A 64 -12.24 -11.93 -3.34
N SER A 65 -11.12 -12.37 -2.77
CA SER A 65 -11.04 -12.85 -1.39
C SER A 65 -10.81 -11.73 -0.35
N SER A 66 -11.02 -10.46 -0.72
CA SER A 66 -10.88 -9.34 0.21
C SER A 66 -12.10 -9.25 1.12
N ASP A 67 -11.86 -9.08 2.40
CA ASP A 67 -12.82 -8.67 3.41
C ASP A 67 -12.51 -7.21 3.77
N LEU A 68 -13.37 -6.27 3.39
CA LEU A 68 -13.16 -4.84 3.62
C LEU A 68 -12.98 -4.48 5.10
N THR A 69 -13.48 -5.33 6.01
CA THR A 69 -13.38 -5.11 7.45
C THR A 69 -12.06 -5.65 8.01
N GLN A 70 -11.68 -6.89 7.67
CA GLN A 70 -10.56 -7.60 8.29
C GLN A 70 -9.32 -7.74 7.40
N ARG A 71 -9.48 -7.76 6.07
CA ARG A 71 -8.41 -8.11 5.14
C ARG A 71 -8.64 -7.58 3.71
N VAL A 72 -7.93 -6.53 3.32
CA VAL A 72 -7.92 -6.06 1.92
C VAL A 72 -6.71 -6.60 1.18
N ILE A 73 -6.92 -7.22 0.02
CA ILE A 73 -5.85 -7.70 -0.85
C ILE A 73 -5.93 -6.97 -2.19
N LEU A 74 -4.83 -6.35 -2.58
CA LEU A 74 -4.66 -5.59 -3.81
C LEU A 74 -3.65 -6.30 -4.70
N ASN A 75 -4.11 -6.92 -5.78
CA ASN A 75 -3.24 -7.49 -6.79
C ASN A 75 -2.65 -6.38 -7.65
N ILE A 76 -1.33 -6.41 -7.87
CA ILE A 76 -0.65 -5.48 -8.78
C ILE A 76 -0.93 -5.92 -10.21
N THR A 77 -1.72 -5.13 -10.94
CA THR A 77 -2.18 -5.45 -12.30
C THR A 77 -1.41 -4.72 -13.39
N GLY A 78 -0.65 -3.66 -13.06
CA GLY A 78 0.05 -2.87 -14.06
C GLY A 78 0.71 -1.61 -13.52
N GLY A 79 1.01 -0.67 -14.42
CA GLY A 79 1.78 0.53 -14.14
C GLY A 79 3.23 0.44 -14.60
N TRP A 80 3.88 1.59 -14.72
CA TRP A 80 5.23 1.72 -15.27
C TRP A 80 6.29 0.86 -14.56
N LEU A 81 6.03 0.56 -13.28
CA LEU A 81 6.95 -0.19 -12.42
C LEU A 81 6.51 -1.62 -12.14
N ALA A 82 5.31 -2.02 -12.57
CA ALA A 82 4.85 -3.39 -12.42
C ALA A 82 5.60 -4.26 -13.44
N GLN A 83 6.59 -4.99 -12.96
CA GLN A 83 7.16 -6.07 -13.74
C GLN A 83 6.22 -7.28 -13.65
N GLN A 84 5.81 -7.83 -14.79
CA GLN A 84 5.18 -9.14 -14.85
C GLN A 84 6.23 -10.20 -14.48
N SER A 85 6.41 -10.44 -13.18
CA SER A 85 6.97 -11.70 -12.71
C SER A 85 5.92 -12.79 -12.85
N GLY A 86 6.33 -14.05 -13.07
CA GLY A 86 5.41 -15.20 -13.03
C GLY A 86 4.77 -15.46 -11.65
N HIS A 87 4.93 -14.53 -10.70
CA HIS A 87 4.29 -14.49 -9.39
C HIS A 87 3.36 -13.28 -9.31
N THR A 88 2.18 -13.47 -8.70
CA THR A 88 1.18 -12.42 -8.48
C THR A 88 1.63 -11.49 -7.36
N ALA A 89 2.34 -10.42 -7.73
CA ALA A 89 2.72 -9.38 -6.77
C ALA A 89 1.44 -8.74 -6.19
N ARG A 90 1.39 -8.60 -4.86
CA ARG A 90 0.21 -8.11 -4.16
C ARG A 90 0.55 -7.32 -2.91
N MET A 91 -0.32 -6.39 -2.56
CA MET A 91 -0.29 -5.65 -1.32
C MET A 91 -1.48 -6.11 -0.46
N GLU A 92 -1.23 -6.42 0.81
CA GLU A 92 -2.22 -6.94 1.73
C GLU A 92 -2.26 -6.06 2.98
N PHE A 93 -3.47 -5.66 3.36
CA PHE A 93 -3.77 -4.99 4.62
C PHE A 93 -4.62 -5.96 5.43
N ARG A 94 -4.15 -6.40 6.59
CA ARG A 94 -4.81 -7.43 7.38
C ARG A 94 -4.80 -7.07 8.85
N ARG A 95 -5.95 -7.12 9.51
CA ARG A 95 -6.02 -7.11 10.97
C ARG A 95 -5.63 -8.49 11.52
N LEU A 96 -4.87 -8.52 12.61
CA LEU A 96 -4.60 -9.78 13.30
C LEU A 96 -5.89 -10.31 13.93
N GLU A 97 -6.04 -11.64 13.88
CA GLU A 97 -7.17 -12.33 14.50
C GLU A 97 -7.10 -12.28 16.03
N GLY A 98 -8.24 -12.46 16.68
CA GLY A 98 -8.42 -12.04 18.07
C GLY A 98 -8.71 -10.53 18.12
N ASP A 99 -9.30 -10.05 19.20
CA ASP A 99 -9.78 -8.67 19.34
C ASP A 99 -8.63 -7.64 19.43
N THR A 100 -7.88 -7.49 18.34
CA THR A 100 -6.61 -6.75 18.30
C THR A 100 -6.75 -5.40 17.59
N THR A 101 -5.96 -4.44 18.05
CA THR A 101 -5.72 -3.18 17.34
C THR A 101 -4.67 -3.33 16.24
N THR A 102 -4.00 -4.47 16.15
CA THR A 102 -2.84 -4.62 15.28
C THR A 102 -3.24 -4.91 13.84
N CYS A 103 -2.79 -4.06 12.93
CA CYS A 103 -2.87 -4.21 11.50
C CYS A 103 -1.49 -4.52 10.92
N LEU A 104 -1.45 -5.47 9.98
CA LEU A 104 -0.30 -5.80 9.17
C LEU A 104 -0.48 -5.23 7.76
N ILE A 105 0.57 -4.59 7.26
CA ILE A 105 0.69 -4.22 5.84
C ILE A 105 1.83 -5.05 5.25
N ALA A 106 1.50 -5.88 4.28
CA ALA A 106 2.44 -6.77 3.62
C ALA A 106 2.49 -6.49 2.11
N LEU A 107 3.69 -6.25 1.60
CA LEU A 107 3.98 -6.25 0.16
C LEU A 107 4.67 -7.56 -0.19
N HIS A 108 4.02 -8.35 -1.05
CA HIS A 108 4.49 -9.66 -1.50
C HIS A 108 5.01 -9.61 -2.93
N ASP A 109 6.15 -10.27 -3.16
CA ASP A 109 6.71 -10.61 -4.46
C ASP A 109 6.87 -9.43 -5.43
N PHE A 110 7.06 -8.22 -4.89
CA PHE A 110 7.28 -7.03 -5.69
C PHE A 110 8.72 -7.02 -6.20
N VAL A 111 8.88 -7.04 -7.53
CA VAL A 111 10.19 -6.89 -8.19
C VAL A 111 10.31 -5.45 -8.68
N PRO A 112 11.11 -4.60 -8.02
CA PRO A 112 11.19 -3.20 -8.38
C PRO A 112 11.93 -3.03 -9.73
N ARG A 113 11.28 -2.41 -10.72
CA ARG A 113 11.95 -1.64 -11.80
C ARG A 113 12.27 -0.21 -11.40
N LEU A 114 12.07 0.13 -10.12
CA LEU A 114 12.28 1.46 -9.58
C LEU A 114 13.74 1.89 -9.77
N PRO A 115 14.01 3.11 -10.29
CA PRO A 115 15.27 3.78 -9.99
C PRO A 115 15.44 3.78 -8.46
N TRP A 116 16.61 3.42 -7.95
CA TRP A 116 16.90 3.27 -6.50
C TRP A 116 16.40 4.44 -5.63
N GLY A 117 16.26 5.65 -6.19
CA GLY A 117 15.63 6.80 -5.54
C GLY A 117 14.15 6.58 -5.20
N VAL A 118 13.33 6.12 -6.15
CA VAL A 118 11.89 5.93 -5.95
C VAL A 118 11.60 4.77 -4.99
N TYR A 119 12.46 3.74 -4.98
CA TYR A 119 12.37 2.65 -4.00
C TYR A 119 12.67 3.11 -2.57
N ARG A 120 13.68 3.98 -2.36
CA ARG A 120 13.89 4.62 -1.06
C ARG A 120 12.71 5.48 -0.63
N LEU A 121 12.03 6.11 -1.60
CA LEU A 121 10.82 6.90 -1.36
C LEU A 121 9.61 6.06 -0.96
N THR A 122 9.56 4.74 -1.21
CA THR A 122 8.45 3.87 -0.78
C THR A 122 8.76 3.05 0.47
N GLN A 123 10.04 2.73 0.74
CA GLN A 123 10.48 2.02 1.96
C GLN A 123 10.60 2.93 3.20
N ALA A 124 11.20 4.12 3.08
CA ALA A 124 11.35 5.07 4.18
C ALA A 124 10.05 5.66 4.78
N PRO A 125 8.94 5.82 4.03
CA PRO A 125 7.67 6.32 4.55
C PRO A 125 6.93 5.40 5.47
N MET A 126 7.09 4.10 5.31
CA MET A 126 6.12 3.16 5.84
C MET A 126 6.14 3.17 7.39
N HIS A 127 7.30 3.45 7.98
CA HIS A 127 7.44 3.81 9.40
C HIS A 127 6.80 5.17 9.76
N ARG A 128 6.85 6.18 8.88
CA ARG A 128 6.15 7.48 9.05
C ARG A 128 4.62 7.37 8.92
N PHE A 129 4.11 6.35 8.22
CA PHE A 129 2.67 6.11 8.08
C PHE A 129 2.03 5.86 9.44
N VAL A 130 2.70 5.08 10.28
CA VAL A 130 2.28 4.83 11.67
C VAL A 130 2.05 6.16 12.39
N SER A 131 3.03 7.06 12.36
CA SER A 131 2.90 8.39 12.98
C SER A 131 1.84 9.29 12.33
N TYR A 132 1.53 9.12 11.04
CA TYR A 132 0.47 9.86 10.37
C TYR A 132 -0.92 9.36 10.80
N LEU A 133 -1.10 8.04 10.94
CA LEU A 133 -2.32 7.46 11.45
C LEU A 133 -2.63 7.94 12.87
N PHE A 134 -1.64 7.93 13.76
CA PHE A 134 -1.79 8.46 15.13
C PHE A 134 -2.08 9.97 15.20
N ARG A 135 -1.95 10.74 14.11
CA ARG A 135 -2.36 12.16 14.07
C ARG A 135 -3.80 12.35 13.57
N GLN A 136 -4.35 11.36 12.89
CA GLN A 136 -5.74 11.42 12.39
C GLN A 136 -6.75 10.94 13.43
N TYR A 137 -6.29 10.34 14.53
CA TYR A 137 -7.07 9.89 15.69
C TYR A 137 -6.54 10.58 16.95
#